data_AF-A0A7Y0TMF9-F1
#
_entry.id   AF-A0A7Y0TMF9-F1
#
_cell.length_a   1.000
_cell.length_b   1.000
_cell.length_c   1.000
_cell.angle_alpha   90.00
_cell.angle_beta   90.00
_cell.angle_gamma   90.00
#
_symmetry.space_group_name_H-M   'P 1'
#
loop_
_entity.id
_entity.type
_entity.pdbx_description
1 polymer ?
#
loop_
_entity_poly.entity_id
_entity_poly.type
_entity_poly.pdbx_seq_one_letter_code
_entity_poly.pdbx_strand_id
1 'polypeptide(L)'
;MALFPDSETKKRFMKTGLPIMLGIAWAPIIWMLFISSLGPLLFALTGSWTATQVVVLLAVLLATYFLLRFFMRVGTKFYTDNQ
;
A
#
# COMPACT_ATOMS: atom_id res chain seq x y z
N MET A 1 26.92 14.65 0.16
CA MET A 1 27.28 13.27 -0.23
C MET A 1 26.19 12.77 -1.17
N ALA A 2 26.54 12.29 -2.36
CA ALA A 2 25.54 11.78 -3.31
C ALA A 2 24.84 10.56 -2.70
N LEU A 3 23.52 10.62 -2.52
CA LEU A 3 22.73 9.53 -1.91
C LEU A 3 22.77 8.22 -2.72
N PHE A 4 23.24 8.26 -3.97
CA PHE A 4 23.42 7.08 -4.83
C PHE A 4 24.68 7.26 -5.70
N PRO A 5 25.84 6.71 -5.29
CA PRO A 5 27.08 6.82 -6.07
C PRO A 5 27.06 5.95 -7.35
N ASP A 6 26.29 4.85 -7.36
CA ASP A 6 26.20 3.90 -8.48
C ASP A 6 24.85 3.93 -9.19
N SER A 7 24.88 3.91 -10.53
CA SER A 7 23.69 3.91 -11.39
C SER A 7 22.83 2.65 -11.21
N GLU A 8 23.44 1.51 -10.93
CA GLU A 8 22.74 0.25 -10.66
C GLU A 8 21.96 0.29 -9.35
N THR A 9 22.56 0.85 -8.30
CA THR A 9 21.92 1.04 -6.99
C THR A 9 20.71 1.95 -7.10
N LYS A 10 20.82 3.05 -7.87
CA LYS A 10 19.69 3.93 -8.18
C LYS A 10 18.58 3.19 -8.95
N LYS A 11 18.93 2.37 -9.95
CA LYS A 11 17.97 1.61 -10.77
C LYS A 11 17.21 0.57 -9.93
N ARG A 12 17.90 -0.13 -9.01
CA ARG A 12 17.31 -1.11 -8.10
C ARG A 12 16.41 -0.45 -7.04
N PHE A 13 16.84 0.70 -6.51
CA PHE A 13 16.04 1.51 -5.59
C PHE A 13 14.77 2.04 -6.25
N MET A 14 14.84 2.54 -7.49
CA MET A 14 13.65 3.01 -8.20
C MET A 14 12.69 1.85 -8.56
N LYS A 15 13.21 0.67 -8.89
CA LYS A 15 12.36 -0.50 -9.19
C LYS A 15 11.60 -1.05 -7.99
N THR A 16 12.21 -1.01 -6.80
CA THR A 16 11.66 -1.67 -5.60
C THR A 16 11.12 -0.68 -4.57
N GLY A 17 11.83 0.43 -4.35
CA GLY A 17 11.47 1.46 -3.38
C GLY A 17 10.27 2.30 -3.81
N LEU A 18 10.15 2.64 -5.11
CA LEU A 18 9.04 3.48 -5.59
C LEU A 18 7.66 2.81 -5.39
N PRO A 19 7.45 1.53 -5.74
CA PRO A 19 6.17 0.86 -5.46
C PRO A 19 5.87 0.79 -3.96
N ILE A 20 6.89 0.53 -3.12
CA ILE A 20 6.73 0.43 -1.67
C ILE A 20 6.33 1.78 -1.07
N MET A 21 7.04 2.86 -1.43
CA MET A 21 6.71 4.21 -0.97
C MET A 21 5.31 4.63 -1.39
N LEU A 22 4.91 4.33 -2.63
CA LEU A 22 3.54 4.56 -3.09
C LEU A 22 2.53 3.78 -2.24
N GLY A 23 2.74 2.48 -2.02
CA GLY A 23 1.84 1.69 -1.18
C GLY A 23 1.68 2.24 0.24
N ILE A 24 2.78 2.65 0.87
CA ILE A 24 2.76 3.24 2.21
C ILE A 24 2.08 4.61 2.21
N ALA A 25 2.36 5.47 1.21
CA ALA A 25 1.75 6.78 1.10
C ALA A 25 0.22 6.72 0.95
N TRP A 26 -0.30 5.65 0.33
CA TRP A 26 -1.74 5.42 0.19
C TRP A 26 -2.39 4.79 1.42
N ALA A 27 -1.62 4.21 2.35
CA ALA A 27 -2.18 3.50 3.51
C ALA A 27 -3.15 4.35 4.38
N PRO A 28 -2.88 5.63 4.70
CA PRO A 28 -3.81 6.46 5.46
C PRO A 28 -5.13 6.72 4.73
N ILE A 29 -5.08 6.86 3.41
CA ILE A 29 -6.27 7.11 2.57
C ILE A 29 -7.12 5.84 2.52
N ILE A 30 -6.48 4.69 2.30
CA ILE A 30 -7.14 3.38 2.33
C ILE A 30 -7.79 3.19 3.71
N TRP A 31 -7.07 3.49 4.79
CA TRP A 31 -7.62 3.44 6.13
C TRP A 31 -8.89 4.28 6.30
N MET A 32 -8.85 5.56 5.89
CA MET A 32 -10.01 6.44 5.97
C MET A 32 -11.21 5.89 5.21
N LEU A 33 -11.01 5.36 4.00
CA LEU A 33 -12.07 4.75 3.20
C LEU A 33 -12.68 3.53 3.89
N PHE A 34 -11.85 2.64 4.44
CA PHE A 34 -12.34 1.43 5.11
C PHE A 34 -13.08 1.76 6.41
N ILE A 35 -12.56 2.66 7.25
CA ILE A 35 -13.21 3.01 8.51
C ILE A 35 -14.50 3.80 8.30
N SER A 36 -14.57 4.69 7.30
CA SER A 36 -15.80 5.45 7.01
C SER A 36 -16.91 4.55 6.44
N SER A 37 -16.53 3.55 5.65
CA SER A 37 -17.48 2.69 4.94
C SER A 37 -17.93 1.49 5.78
N LEU A 38 -16.97 0.81 6.42
CA LEU A 38 -17.24 -0.42 7.18
C LEU A 38 -17.31 -0.19 8.68
N GLY A 39 -16.73 0.89 9.22
CA GLY A 39 -16.67 1.15 10.66
C GLY A 39 -18.05 1.14 11.32
N PRO A 40 -19.04 1.92 10.84
CA PRO A 40 -20.38 1.92 11.40
C PRO A 40 -21.06 0.54 11.33
N LEU A 41 -20.89 -0.19 10.23
CA LEU A 41 -21.47 -1.52 10.03
C LEU A 41 -20.85 -2.55 10.98
N LEU A 42 -19.52 -2.57 11.08
CA LEU A 42 -18.79 -3.47 11.96
C LEU A 42 -19.06 -3.16 13.44
N PHE A 43 -19.20 -1.89 13.79
CA PHE A 43 -19.57 -1.49 15.14
C PHE A 43 -21.00 -1.94 15.47
N ALA A 44 -21.96 -1.77 14.55
CA ALA A 44 -23.32 -2.26 14.74
C ALA A 44 -23.39 -3.78 14.95
N LEU A 45 -22.50 -4.54 14.29
CA LEU A 45 -22.43 -6.00 14.40
C LEU A 45 -21.70 -6.50 15.65
N THR A 46 -20.65 -5.79 16.08
CA THR A 46 -19.75 -6.26 17.16
C THR A 46 -19.99 -5.57 18.50
N GLY A 47 -20.59 -4.38 18.51
CA GLY A 47 -20.73 -3.50 19.67
C GLY A 47 -19.41 -2.98 20.24
N SER A 48 -18.27 -3.32 19.62
CA SER A 48 -16.93 -3.03 20.13
C SER A 48 -16.11 -2.27 19.11
N TRP A 49 -15.67 -1.07 19.50
CA TRP A 49 -14.74 -0.28 18.71
C TRP A 49 -13.40 -0.99 18.51
N THR A 50 -12.89 -1.70 19.53
CA THR A 50 -11.64 -2.45 19.40
C THR A 50 -11.75 -3.57 18.35
N ALA A 51 -12.83 -4.35 18.38
CA ALA A 51 -13.06 -5.40 17.38
C ALA A 51 -13.19 -4.80 15.97
N THR A 52 -13.91 -3.69 15.84
CA THR A 52 -14.06 -2.96 14.57
C THR A 52 -12.71 -2.49 14.03
N GLN A 53 -11.87 -1.88 14.88
CA GLN A 53 -10.54 -1.41 14.49
C GLN A 53 -9.62 -2.55 14.04
N VAL A 54 -9.67 -3.70 14.71
CA VAL A 54 -8.88 -4.89 14.31
C VAL A 54 -9.29 -5.39 12.93
N VAL A 55 -10.60 -5.50 12.67
CA VAL A 55 -11.10 -5.95 11.35
C VAL A 55 -10.74 -4.95 10.25
N VAL A 56 -10.90 -3.66 10.51
CA VAL A 56 -10.52 -2.60 9.57
C VAL A 56 -9.02 -2.64 9.29
N LEU A 57 -8.19 -2.82 10.32
CA LEU A 57 -6.73 -2.88 10.17
C LEU A 57 -6.29 -4.05 9.29
N LEU A 58 -6.88 -5.23 9.49
CA LEU A 58 -6.64 -6.39 8.63
C LEU A 58 -7.06 -6.12 7.18
N ALA A 59 -8.22 -5.48 6.97
CA ALA A 59 -8.70 -5.13 5.64
C ALA A 59 -7.79 -4.11 4.93
N VAL A 60 -7.29 -3.11 5.66
CA VAL A 60 -6.36 -2.10 5.15
C VAL A 60 -5.01 -2.72 4.77
N LEU A 61 -4.47 -3.61 5.61
CA LEU A 61 -3.24 -4.34 5.30
C LEU A 61 -3.41 -5.18 4.03
N LEU A 62 -4.54 -5.88 3.90
CA LEU A 62 -4.87 -6.67 2.72
C LEU A 62 -4.96 -5.78 1.46
N ALA A 63 -5.70 -4.67 1.54
CA ALA A 63 -5.85 -3.73 0.43
C ALA A 63 -4.51 -3.10 0.03
N THR A 64 -3.69 -2.70 1.01
CA THR A 64 -2.34 -2.15 0.79
C THR A 64 -1.43 -3.19 0.14
N TYR A 65 -1.50 -4.46 0.56
CA TYR A 65 -0.77 -5.56 -0.07
C TYR A 65 -1.18 -5.76 -1.54
N PHE A 66 -2.48 -5.75 -1.84
CA PHE A 66 -2.97 -5.82 -3.22
C PHE A 66 -2.51 -4.63 -4.06
N LEU A 67 -2.52 -3.42 -3.50
CA LEU A 67 -2.05 -2.20 -4.15
C LEU A 67 -0.55 -2.29 -4.49
N LEU A 68 0.26 -2.75 -3.53
CA LEU A 68 1.70 -2.99 -3.74
C LEU A 68 1.93 -4.01 -4.86
N ARG A 69 1.19 -5.13 -4.84
CA ARG A 69 1.30 -6.16 -5.88
C ARG A 69 0.89 -5.62 -7.25
N PHE A 70 -0.14 -4.78 -7.29
CA PHE A 70 -0.60 -4.11 -8.50
C PHE A 70 0.49 -3.18 -9.05
N PHE A 71 1.06 -2.31 -8.21
CA PHE A 71 2.14 -1.41 -8.62
C PHE A 71 3.40 -2.15 -9.07
N MET A 72 3.78 -3.24 -8.41
CA MET A 72 4.90 -4.06 -8.86
C MET A 72 4.64 -4.68 -10.23
N ARG A 73 3.43 -5.22 -10.46
CA ARG A 73 3.06 -5.83 -11.75
C ARG A 73 2.97 -4.82 -12.88
N VAL A 74 2.39 -3.65 -12.60
CA VAL A 74 2.32 -2.54 -13.55
C VAL A 74 3.71 -1.99 -13.83
N GLY A 75 4.54 -1.81 -12.80
CA GLY A 75 5.94 -1.39 -12.91
C GLY A 75 6.77 -2.34 -13.79
N THR A 76 6.60 -3.66 -13.65
CA THR A 76 7.26 -4.61 -14.56
C THR A 76 6.80 -4.49 -16.01
N LYS A 77 5.52 -4.18 -16.24
CA LYS A 77 4.97 -4.02 -17.60
C LYS A 77 5.51 -2.76 -18.29
N PHE A 78 5.52 -1.63 -17.59
CA PHE A 78 6.09 -0.37 -18.12
C PHE A 78 7.61 -0.42 -18.29
N TYR A 79 8.32 -1.21 -17.48
CA TYR A 79 9.78 -1.33 -17.61
C TYR A 79 10.21 -2.25 -18.77
N THR A 80 9.36 -3.20 -19.15
CA THR A 80 9.64 -4.13 -20.26
C THR A 80 9.49 -3.44 -21.61
N ASP A 81 8.67 -2.39 -21.71
CA ASP A 81 8.39 -1.65 -22.95
C ASP A 81 9.49 -0.63 -23.33
N ASN A 82 10.50 -0.46 -22.47
CA ASN A 82 11.62 0.48 -22.65
C ASN A 82 13.00 -0.22 -22.75
N GLN A 83 13.02 -1.52 -23.05
CA GLN A 83 14.22 -2.25 -23.48
C GLN A 83 14.08 -2.69 -24.93
#